data_AF-A0A371XM48-F1
#
_entry.id   AF-A0A371XM48-F1
#
_cell.length_a   1.000
_cell.length_b   1.000
_cell.length_c   1.000
_cell.angle_alpha   90.00
_cell.angle_beta   90.00
_cell.angle_gamma   90.00
#
_symmetry.space_group_name_H-M   'P 1'
#
loop_
_entity.id
_entity.type
_entity.pdbx_description
1 polymer ?
#
loop_
_entity_poly.entity_id
_entity_poly.type
_entity_poly.pdbx_seq_one_letter_code
_entity_poly.pdbx_strand_id
1 'polypeptide(L)'
;MDDTIGRPAGEASAPGDCRRDPLRVLRGLPLADLPTDFPPSPTVYGFFRRWAKAGVLGQLRDRMRRRVRCEMGDPPHGVATVIGSQSVKAAETVGKTSRGYGPGKGINGRKRHLICDLTGLPLLASVTPVSMQDAYAGRIALTRLRQDHPEVETVWADRACGGALIAWAKTSLD
;
A
#
# COMPACT_ATOMS: atom_id res chain seq x y z
N MET A 1 9.30 24.47 70.52
CA MET A 1 9.31 25.90 70.13
C MET A 1 10.09 25.93 68.83
N ASP A 2 9.49 25.90 67.66
CA ASP A 2 8.28 26.60 67.25
C ASP A 2 7.58 25.83 66.12
N ASP A 3 6.25 25.84 66.18
CA ASP A 3 5.32 25.33 65.18
C ASP A 3 5.18 26.37 64.06
N THR A 4 5.14 25.96 62.79
CA THR A 4 4.30 26.67 61.82
C THR A 4 3.72 25.70 60.80
N ILE A 5 2.41 25.50 60.95
CA ILE A 5 1.51 24.72 60.09
C ILE A 5 1.14 25.56 58.86
N GLY A 6 1.20 24.95 57.67
CA GLY A 6 0.68 25.51 56.42
C GLY A 6 0.00 24.43 55.56
N ARG A 7 -1.31 24.29 55.79
CA ARG A 7 -2.39 23.53 55.14
C ARG A 7 -2.19 23.00 53.69
N PRO A 8 -2.73 21.81 53.34
CA PRO A 8 -2.65 21.23 51.99
C PRO A 8 -3.61 21.91 51.02
N ALA A 9 -3.17 22.07 49.77
CA ALA A 9 -4.00 22.53 48.67
C ALA A 9 -3.90 21.57 47.49
N GLY A 10 -5.06 21.21 46.90
CA GLY A 10 -5.14 20.78 45.51
C GLY A 10 -5.41 19.31 45.28
N GLU A 11 -6.69 18.96 45.34
CA GLU A 11 -7.27 17.76 44.74
C GLU A 11 -7.20 17.82 43.20
N ALA A 12 -6.95 16.65 42.59
CA ALA A 12 -7.18 16.24 41.20
C ALA A 12 -6.58 17.03 40.02
N SER A 13 -5.61 16.42 39.33
CA SER A 13 -5.45 16.58 37.88
C SER A 13 -5.57 15.21 37.21
N ALA A 14 -6.47 15.15 36.22
CA ALA A 14 -6.92 13.97 35.51
C ALA A 14 -5.78 13.20 34.81
N PRO A 15 -5.97 11.88 34.53
CA PRO A 15 -5.05 11.14 33.69
C PRO A 15 -4.90 11.85 32.34
N GLY A 16 -3.65 12.04 31.93
CA GLY A 16 -3.27 12.75 30.73
C GLY A 16 -4.15 12.37 29.55
N ASP A 17 -4.78 13.41 29.01
CA ASP A 17 -5.44 13.49 27.71
C ASP A 17 -4.76 12.56 26.70
N CYS A 18 -5.34 11.36 26.52
CA CYS A 18 -5.10 10.51 25.36
C CYS A 18 -5.65 11.28 24.15
N ARG A 19 -4.91 12.30 23.71
CA ARG A 19 -5.15 12.94 22.43
C ARG A 19 -5.22 11.82 21.42
N ARG A 20 -6.43 11.64 20.90
CA ARG A 20 -6.68 10.82 19.73
C ARG A 20 -5.92 11.47 18.60
N ASP A 21 -4.63 11.17 18.49
CA ASP A 21 -3.88 11.49 17.29
C ASP A 21 -4.62 10.76 16.18
N PRO A 22 -5.22 11.50 15.22
CA PRO A 22 -5.90 10.87 14.11
C PRO A 22 -4.82 10.12 13.36
N LEU A 23 -4.81 8.81 13.56
CA LEU A 23 -4.08 7.82 12.80
C LEU A 23 -4.04 8.33 11.35
N ARG A 24 -2.85 8.78 10.91
CA ARG A 24 -2.56 9.34 9.59
C ARG A 24 -2.66 8.23 8.53
N VAL A 25 -3.78 7.51 8.46
CA VAL A 25 -3.95 6.29 7.66
C VAL A 25 -4.01 6.58 6.17
N LEU A 26 -4.30 7.82 5.76
CA LEU A 26 -4.60 8.11 4.36
C LEU A 26 -3.41 8.57 3.50
N ARG A 27 -2.20 8.77 4.07
CA ARG A 27 -1.00 9.15 3.29
C ARG A 27 0.28 8.36 3.60
N GLY A 28 0.22 7.43 4.55
CA GLY A 28 1.42 6.82 5.12
C GLY A 28 2.21 7.83 5.97
N LEU A 29 3.07 7.32 6.85
CA LEU A 29 3.97 8.14 7.66
C LEU A 29 5.27 8.37 6.89
N PRO A 30 5.73 9.62 6.71
CA PRO A 30 7.08 9.88 6.20
C PRO A 30 8.11 9.19 7.10
N LEU A 31 9.14 8.58 6.51
CA LEU A 31 10.22 7.97 7.29
C LEU A 31 10.96 8.99 8.18
N ALA A 32 10.89 10.28 7.85
CA ALA A 32 11.41 11.37 8.66
C ALA A 32 10.57 11.65 9.92
N ASP A 33 9.29 11.26 9.90
CA ASP A 33 8.33 11.47 10.98
C ASP A 33 8.20 10.22 11.87
N LEU A 34 9.16 9.29 11.82
CA LEU A 34 9.13 8.08 12.65
C LEU A 34 9.16 8.45 14.15
N PRO A 35 8.34 7.79 14.99
CA PRO A 35 8.39 7.95 16.44
C PRO A 35 9.79 7.67 17.00
N THR A 36 10.11 8.29 18.15
CA THR A 36 11.45 8.25 18.75
C THR A 36 11.88 6.88 19.26
N ASP A 37 10.94 5.94 19.42
CA ASP A 37 11.20 4.54 19.78
C ASP A 37 11.72 3.70 18.60
N PHE A 38 11.71 4.24 17.37
CA PHE A 38 12.28 3.56 16.20
C PHE A 38 13.78 3.86 16.04
N PRO A 39 14.54 2.93 15.42
CA PRO A 39 15.89 3.23 14.98
C PRO A 39 15.95 4.44 14.03
N PRO A 40 17.12 5.07 13.84
CA PRO A 40 17.28 6.18 12.91
C PRO A 40 16.69 5.88 11.53
N SER A 41 16.02 6.88 10.94
CA SER A 41 15.32 6.78 9.65
C SER A 41 16.11 6.07 8.52
N PRO A 42 17.42 6.34 8.32
CA PRO A 42 18.21 5.64 7.30
C PRO A 42 18.34 4.13 7.55
N THR A 43 18.41 3.72 8.82
CA THR A 43 18.49 2.31 9.22
C THR A 43 17.18 1.60 8.87
N VAL A 44 16.04 2.19 9.26
CA VAL A 44 14.71 1.66 8.93
C VAL A 44 14.52 1.55 7.42
N TYR A 45 14.90 2.58 6.68
CA TYR A 45 14.86 2.55 5.21
C TYR A 45 15.76 1.46 4.62
N GLY A 46 16.95 1.25 5.19
CA GLY A 46 17.86 0.18 4.80
C GLY A 46 17.24 -1.21 4.93
N PHE A 47 16.57 -1.49 6.06
CA PHE A 47 15.80 -2.72 6.24
C PHE A 47 14.65 -2.83 5.25
N PHE A 48 13.84 -1.78 5.12
CA PHE A 48 12.73 -1.73 4.17
C PHE A 48 13.18 -2.07 2.74
N ARG A 49 14.27 -1.47 2.27
CA ARG A 49 14.82 -1.76 0.93
C ARG A 49 15.25 -3.20 0.76
N ARG A 50 15.93 -3.78 1.77
CA ARG A 50 16.35 -5.19 1.74
C ARG A 50 15.14 -6.12 1.71
N TRP A 51 14.14 -5.86 2.54
CA TRP A 51 12.91 -6.66 2.60
C TRP A 51 12.07 -6.54 1.33
N ALA A 52 11.98 -5.33 0.75
CA ALA A 52 11.33 -5.11 -0.54
C ALA A 52 12.00 -5.93 -1.64
N LYS A 53 13.35 -5.92 -1.69
CA LYS A 53 14.12 -6.71 -2.67
C LYS A 53 13.97 -8.21 -2.45
N ALA A 54 13.90 -8.66 -1.20
CA ALA A 54 13.73 -10.07 -0.84
C ALA A 54 12.27 -10.57 -0.94
N GLY A 55 11.31 -9.70 -1.27
CA GLY A 55 9.89 -10.08 -1.37
C GLY A 55 9.16 -10.23 -0.03
N VAL A 56 9.83 -9.96 1.10
CA VAL A 56 9.29 -10.11 2.47
C VAL A 56 8.04 -9.25 2.68
N LEU A 57 8.01 -8.05 2.09
CA LEU A 57 6.85 -7.16 2.20
C LEU A 57 5.58 -7.77 1.59
N GLY A 58 5.72 -8.58 0.53
CA GLY A 58 4.59 -9.30 -0.07
C GLY A 58 4.04 -10.37 0.86
N GLN A 59 4.93 -11.18 1.44
CA GLN A 59 4.56 -12.22 2.42
C GLN A 59 3.88 -11.61 3.66
N LEU A 60 4.41 -10.49 4.15
CA LEU A 60 3.84 -9.77 5.29
C LEU A 60 2.44 -9.25 4.98
N ARG A 61 2.27 -8.59 3.83
CA ARG A 61 0.96 -8.13 3.34
C ARG A 61 -0.02 -9.28 3.26
N ASP A 62 0.36 -10.43 2.69
CA ASP A 62 -0.56 -11.55 2.51
C ASP A 62 -0.99 -12.16 3.85
N ARG A 63 -0.05 -12.26 4.81
CA ARG A 63 -0.37 -12.74 6.16
C ARG A 63 -1.30 -11.77 6.90
N MET A 64 -1.05 -10.47 6.80
CA MET A 64 -1.91 -9.44 7.37
C MET A 64 -3.30 -9.45 6.73
N ARG A 65 -3.37 -9.53 5.40
CA ARG A 65 -4.63 -9.63 4.65
C ARG A 65 -5.47 -10.80 5.14
N ARG A 66 -4.90 -12.02 5.21
CA ARG A 66 -5.61 -13.21 5.70
C ARG A 66 -6.17 -13.00 7.10
N ARG A 67 -5.37 -12.42 8.00
CA ARG A 67 -5.80 -12.14 9.38
C ARG A 67 -6.98 -11.16 9.42
N VAL A 68 -6.87 -10.03 8.71
CA VAL A 68 -7.95 -9.03 8.66
C VAL A 68 -9.22 -9.62 8.09
N ARG A 69 -9.14 -10.43 7.02
CA ARG A 69 -10.29 -11.13 6.45
C ARG A 69 -10.96 -12.08 7.46
N CYS A 70 -10.17 -12.89 8.16
CA CYS A 70 -10.71 -13.77 9.19
C CYS A 70 -11.36 -13.00 10.35
N GLU A 71 -10.78 -11.86 10.76
CA GLU A 71 -11.35 -10.98 11.78
C GLU A 71 -12.67 -10.31 11.31
N MET A 72 -12.84 -10.10 10.00
CA MET A 72 -14.10 -9.64 9.40
C MET A 72 -15.15 -10.75 9.23
N GLY A 73 -14.80 -12.01 9.53
CA GLY A 73 -15.67 -13.17 9.29
C GLY A 73 -15.65 -13.69 7.85
N ASP A 74 -14.74 -13.18 7.02
CA ASP A 74 -14.57 -13.59 5.63
C ASP A 74 -13.58 -14.77 5.49
N PRO A 75 -13.68 -15.55 4.39
CA PRO A 75 -12.66 -16.52 4.03
C PRO A 75 -11.28 -15.84 3.91
N PRO A 76 -10.19 -16.50 4.36
CA PRO A 76 -8.84 -15.92 4.34
C PRO A 76 -8.35 -15.55 2.93
N HIS A 77 -8.88 -16.24 1.92
CA HIS A 77 -8.57 -16.07 0.51
C HIS A 77 -9.79 -15.48 -0.21
N GLY A 78 -9.57 -14.44 -1.01
CA GLY A 78 -10.60 -13.85 -1.86
C GLY A 78 -10.53 -14.44 -3.26
N VAL A 79 -11.68 -14.82 -3.83
CA VAL A 79 -11.75 -15.39 -5.20
C VAL A 79 -11.92 -14.33 -6.28
N ALA A 80 -12.20 -13.09 -5.88
CA ALA A 80 -12.51 -12.00 -6.79
C ALA A 80 -11.75 -10.72 -6.43
N THR A 81 -11.20 -10.05 -7.44
CA THR A 81 -10.33 -8.88 -7.26
C THR A 81 -10.61 -7.80 -8.28
N VAL A 82 -10.15 -6.58 -8.00
CA VAL A 82 -10.23 -5.43 -8.90
C VAL A 82 -8.82 -4.94 -9.18
N ILE A 83 -8.49 -4.73 -10.46
CA ILE A 83 -7.27 -4.06 -10.90
C ILE A 83 -7.58 -2.62 -11.34
N GLY A 84 -6.80 -1.69 -10.81
CA GLY A 84 -6.86 -0.29 -11.19
C GLY A 84 -5.46 0.31 -11.36
N SER A 85 -5.37 1.35 -12.19
CA SER A 85 -4.12 2.07 -12.41
C SER A 85 -4.25 3.54 -12.02
N GLN A 86 -3.16 4.12 -11.51
CA GLN A 86 -3.12 5.54 -11.17
C GLN A 86 -1.76 6.14 -11.53
N SER A 87 -1.79 7.17 -12.38
CA SER A 87 -0.61 7.97 -12.71
C SER A 87 -0.33 9.00 -11.61
N VAL A 88 0.94 9.11 -11.21
CA VAL A 88 1.44 10.08 -10.24
C VAL A 88 2.63 10.81 -10.86
N LYS A 89 2.64 12.14 -10.75
CA LYS A 89 3.79 12.97 -11.17
C LYS A 89 5.01 12.58 -10.35
N ALA A 90 6.11 12.28 -11.02
CA ALA A 90 7.34 11.94 -10.33
C ALA A 90 8.04 13.21 -9.84
N ALA A 91 8.68 13.11 -8.67
CA ALA A 91 9.65 14.12 -8.23
C ALA A 91 10.87 14.14 -9.16
N GLU A 92 11.58 15.26 -9.19
CA GLU A 92 12.77 15.44 -10.04
C GLU A 92 13.88 14.44 -9.71
N THR A 93 13.95 14.01 -8.45
CA THR A 93 14.91 13.01 -7.93
C THR A 93 14.64 11.59 -8.45
N VAL A 94 13.50 11.33 -9.09
CA VAL A 94 13.18 10.02 -9.67
C VAL A 94 13.93 9.85 -10.99
N GLY A 95 14.77 8.81 -11.05
CA GLY A 95 15.58 8.48 -12.22
C GLY A 95 14.75 8.31 -13.50
N LYS A 96 15.26 8.87 -14.61
CA LYS A 96 14.61 8.88 -15.93
C LYS A 96 14.23 7.50 -16.44
N THR A 97 15.00 6.46 -16.11
CA THR A 97 14.75 5.06 -16.50
C THR A 97 13.47 4.48 -15.92
N SER A 98 12.94 5.10 -14.86
CA SER A 98 11.82 4.58 -14.07
C SER A 98 10.58 5.48 -14.12
N ARG A 99 10.60 6.53 -14.93
CA ARG A 99 9.46 7.43 -15.17
C ARG A 99 9.24 7.61 -16.67
N GLY A 100 8.03 7.98 -17.07
CA GLY A 100 7.68 8.18 -18.47
C GLY A 100 6.72 9.34 -18.62
N TYR A 101 6.63 9.88 -19.83
CA TYR A 101 5.65 10.91 -20.17
C TYR A 101 4.38 10.27 -20.74
N GLY A 102 3.23 10.58 -20.15
CA GLY A 102 1.93 10.19 -20.66
C GLY A 102 1.22 11.37 -21.30
N PRO A 103 0.99 11.36 -22.63
CA PRO A 103 0.35 12.48 -23.32
C PRO A 103 -1.10 12.71 -22.85
N GLY A 104 -1.83 11.65 -22.47
CA GLY A 104 -3.25 11.77 -22.11
C GLY A 104 -3.54 12.66 -20.89
N LYS A 105 -2.64 12.72 -19.90
CA LYS A 105 -2.79 13.60 -18.72
C LYS A 105 -1.65 14.63 -18.59
N GLY A 106 -0.73 14.67 -19.56
CA GLY A 106 0.48 15.50 -19.49
C GLY A 106 1.40 15.18 -18.31
N ILE A 107 1.36 13.95 -17.79
CA ILE A 107 2.10 13.57 -16.57
C ILE A 107 3.44 12.95 -16.96
N ASN A 108 4.53 13.55 -16.50
CA ASN A 108 5.83 12.90 -16.43
C ASN A 108 5.98 12.20 -15.09
N GLY A 109 5.87 10.88 -15.06
CA GLY A 109 5.92 10.17 -13.80
C GLY A 109 5.80 8.65 -13.89
N ARG A 110 5.24 8.09 -12.82
CA ARG A 110 5.03 6.65 -12.66
C ARG A 110 3.53 6.35 -12.58
N LYS A 111 3.16 5.17 -13.02
CA LYS A 111 1.82 4.63 -12.87
C LYS A 111 1.89 3.47 -11.89
N ARG A 112 1.04 3.50 -10.86
CA ARG A 112 0.87 2.39 -9.93
C ARG A 112 -0.32 1.56 -10.39
N HIS A 113 -0.14 0.26 -10.47
CA HIS A 113 -1.22 -0.70 -10.69
C HIS A 113 -1.43 -1.44 -9.39
N LEU A 114 -2.66 -1.42 -8.89
CA LEU A 114 -3.02 -2.04 -7.64
C LEU A 114 -4.11 -3.09 -7.92
N ILE A 115 -3.89 -4.28 -7.41
CA ILE A 115 -4.88 -5.36 -7.37
C ILE A 115 -5.32 -5.50 -5.92
N CYS A 116 -6.60 -5.29 -5.67
CA CYS A 116 -7.22 -5.43 -4.35
C CYS A 116 -8.35 -6.44 -4.37
N ASP A 117 -8.66 -7.02 -3.22
CA ASP A 117 -9.91 -7.76 -3.05
C ASP A 117 -11.11 -6.81 -2.96
N LEU A 118 -12.30 -7.39 -2.87
CA LEU A 118 -13.56 -6.64 -2.75
C LEU A 118 -13.69 -5.85 -1.44
N THR A 119 -12.89 -6.17 -0.42
CA THR A 119 -12.83 -5.43 0.84
C THR A 119 -11.82 -4.28 0.79
N GLY A 120 -11.13 -4.10 -0.35
CA GLY A 120 -10.12 -3.07 -0.56
C GLY A 120 -8.73 -3.43 -0.05
N LEU A 121 -8.51 -4.67 0.41
CA LEU A 121 -7.20 -5.12 0.88
C LEU A 121 -6.29 -5.46 -0.32
N PRO A 122 -5.04 -4.97 -0.35
CA PRO A 122 -4.17 -5.17 -1.49
C PRO A 122 -3.62 -6.61 -1.58
N LEU A 123 -3.61 -7.17 -2.79
CA LEU A 123 -2.94 -8.43 -3.14
C LEU A 123 -1.62 -8.16 -3.85
N LEU A 124 -1.60 -7.18 -4.75
CA LEU A 124 -0.43 -6.90 -5.57
C LEU A 124 -0.34 -5.43 -5.91
N ALA A 125 0.87 -4.88 -5.83
CA ALA A 125 1.18 -3.54 -6.32
C ALA A 125 2.35 -3.63 -7.29
N SER A 126 2.19 -3.02 -8.47
CA SER A 126 3.27 -2.86 -9.44
C SER A 126 3.40 -1.40 -9.85
N VAL A 127 4.60 -0.98 -10.22
CA VAL A 127 4.87 0.40 -10.60
C VAL A 127 5.60 0.41 -11.93
N THR A 128 5.02 1.11 -12.90
CA THR A 128 5.57 1.21 -14.25
C THR A 128 5.78 2.69 -14.60
N PRO A 129 6.60 3.00 -15.62
CA PRO A 129 6.57 4.32 -16.24
C PRO A 129 5.16 4.65 -16.75
N VAL A 130 4.76 5.93 -16.72
CA VAL A 130 3.43 6.35 -17.23
C VAL A 130 3.27 6.10 -18.73
N SER A 131 4.36 6.08 -19.49
CA SER A 131 4.36 5.78 -20.92
C SER A 131 4.00 4.33 -21.23
N MET A 132 4.04 3.43 -20.25
CA MET A 132 3.63 2.03 -20.44
C MET A 132 2.11 1.95 -20.52
N GLN A 133 1.61 1.22 -21.52
CA GLN A 133 0.19 0.97 -21.70
C GLN A 133 -0.37 0.05 -20.60
N ASP A 134 -1.59 0.36 -20.16
CA ASP A 134 -2.24 -0.35 -19.05
C ASP A 134 -2.55 -1.81 -19.38
N ALA A 135 -2.87 -2.11 -20.64
CA ALA A 135 -3.01 -3.49 -21.08
C ALA A 135 -1.71 -4.29 -20.88
N TYR A 136 -0.55 -3.76 -21.26
CA TYR A 136 0.72 -4.48 -21.09
C TYR A 136 1.12 -4.63 -19.62
N ALA A 137 1.00 -3.55 -18.84
CA ALA A 137 1.26 -3.60 -17.39
C ALA A 137 0.29 -4.55 -16.67
N GLY A 138 -0.97 -4.58 -17.09
CA GLY A 138 -1.99 -5.51 -16.62
C GLY A 138 -1.62 -6.96 -16.87
N ARG A 139 -1.07 -7.31 -18.05
CA ARG A 139 -0.60 -8.67 -18.33
C ARG A 139 0.44 -9.14 -17.30
N ILE A 140 1.46 -8.30 -17.06
CA ILE A 140 2.51 -8.60 -16.08
C ILE A 140 1.91 -8.78 -14.69
N ALA A 141 1.00 -7.88 -14.29
CA ALA A 141 0.35 -7.92 -12.98
C ALA A 141 -0.53 -9.17 -12.81
N LEU A 142 -1.31 -9.55 -13.83
CA LEU A 142 -2.20 -10.71 -13.79
C LEU A 142 -1.43 -12.04 -13.85
N THR A 143 -0.36 -12.14 -14.65
CA THR A 143 0.51 -13.32 -14.64
C THR A 143 1.09 -13.56 -13.26
N ARG A 144 1.55 -12.50 -12.60
CA ARG A 144 2.07 -12.61 -11.22
C ARG A 144 0.96 -12.90 -10.21
N LEU A 145 -0.21 -12.29 -10.37
CA LEU A 145 -1.37 -12.59 -9.53
C LEU A 145 -1.72 -14.07 -9.58
N ARG A 146 -1.72 -14.68 -10.76
CA ARG A 146 -2.03 -16.10 -10.94
C ARG A 146 -1.02 -17.04 -10.26
N GLN A 147 0.25 -16.62 -10.18
CA GLN A 147 1.31 -17.35 -9.49
C GLN A 147 1.20 -17.20 -7.97
N ASP A 148 0.99 -15.97 -7.48
CA ASP A 148 0.99 -15.65 -6.05
C ASP A 148 -0.36 -16.00 -5.37
N HIS A 149 -1.47 -15.93 -6.11
CA HIS A 149 -2.85 -16.12 -5.66
C HIS A 149 -3.67 -16.96 -6.66
N PRO A 150 -3.37 -18.27 -6.78
CA PRO A 150 -4.08 -19.17 -7.71
C PRO A 150 -5.57 -19.33 -7.39
N GLU A 151 -6.02 -18.95 -6.19
CA GLU A 151 -7.42 -18.93 -5.77
C GLU A 151 -8.28 -17.85 -6.47
N VAL A 152 -7.65 -16.87 -7.13
CA VAL A 152 -8.37 -15.76 -7.76
C VAL A 152 -8.90 -16.21 -9.12
N GLU A 153 -10.22 -16.29 -9.23
CA GLU A 153 -10.93 -16.70 -10.44
C GLU A 153 -11.43 -15.50 -11.24
N THR A 154 -11.80 -14.41 -10.57
CA THR A 154 -12.41 -13.25 -11.21
C THR A 154 -11.58 -11.99 -10.97
N VAL A 155 -11.28 -11.27 -12.06
CA VAL A 155 -10.66 -9.94 -12.00
C VAL A 155 -11.48 -8.93 -12.79
N TRP A 156 -11.95 -7.88 -12.13
CA TRP A 156 -12.52 -6.72 -12.80
C TRP A 156 -11.46 -5.68 -13.07
N ALA A 157 -11.53 -5.05 -14.24
CA ALA A 157 -10.63 -3.98 -14.64
C ALA A 157 -11.43 -2.79 -15.16
N ASP A 158 -10.86 -1.59 -15.02
CA ASP A 158 -11.42 -0.40 -15.66
C ASP A 158 -11.36 -0.49 -17.19
N ARG A 159 -12.07 0.41 -17.87
CA ARG A 159 -12.07 0.48 -19.34
C ARG A 159 -10.68 0.75 -19.92
N ALA A 160 -9.81 1.46 -19.20
CA ALA A 160 -8.47 1.79 -19.68
C ALA A 160 -7.58 0.55 -19.79
N CYS A 161 -7.86 -0.47 -18.99
CA CYS A 161 -7.30 -1.81 -19.10
C CYS A 161 -8.00 -2.68 -20.17
N GLY A 162 -9.01 -2.19 -20.89
CA GLY A 162 -9.91 -2.98 -21.73
C GLY A 162 -9.34 -3.48 -23.07
N GLY A 163 -10.07 -4.42 -23.69
CA GLY A 163 -9.81 -4.94 -25.04
C GLY A 163 -8.71 -6.00 -25.09
N ALA A 164 -7.46 -5.57 -25.31
CA ALA A 164 -6.33 -6.45 -25.55
C ALA A 164 -5.88 -7.25 -24.30
N LEU A 165 -6.18 -6.74 -23.11
CA LEU A 165 -5.90 -7.45 -21.85
C LEU A 165 -6.93 -8.56 -21.61
N ILE A 166 -8.23 -8.26 -21.81
CA ILE A 166 -9.32 -9.22 -21.59
C ILE A 166 -9.19 -10.39 -22.57
N ALA A 167 -8.96 -10.08 -23.86
CA ALA A 167 -8.76 -11.11 -24.88
C ALA A 167 -7.57 -12.02 -24.54
N TRP A 168 -6.46 -11.43 -24.07
CA TRP A 168 -5.29 -12.19 -23.65
C TRP A 168 -5.56 -13.04 -22.39
N ALA A 169 -6.24 -12.48 -21.38
CA ALA A 169 -6.50 -13.16 -20.12
C ALA A 169 -7.28 -14.46 -20.35
N LYS A 170 -8.33 -14.41 -21.18
CA LYS A 170 -9.13 -15.57 -21.58
C LYS A 170 -8.39 -16.66 -22.37
N THR A 171 -7.18 -16.38 -22.85
CA THR A 171 -6.39 -17.36 -23.62
C THR A 171 -5.16 -17.84 -22.84
N SER A 172 -4.68 -17.06 -21.87
CA SER A 172 -3.42 -17.31 -21.18
C SER A 172 -3.56 -17.60 -19.69
N LEU A 173 -4.72 -17.36 -19.08
CA LEU A 173 -4.98 -17.54 -17.65
C LEU A 173 -6.16 -18.47 -17.33
N ASP A 174 -6.93 -18.84 -18.36
CA ASP A 174 -7.92 -19.94 -18.32
C ASP A 174 -7.22 -21.30 -18.37
#